data_AF-A0A5C9AD05-F1
#
_entry.id   AF-A0A5C9AD05-F1
#
_cell.length_a   1.000
_cell.length_b   1.000
_cell.length_c   1.000
_cell.angle_alpha   90.00
_cell.angle_beta   90.00
_cell.angle_gamma   90.00
#
_symmetry.space_group_name_H-M   'P 1'
#
loop_
_entity.id
_entity.type
_entity.pdbx_description
1 polymer ?
#
loop_
_entity_poly.entity_id
_entity_poly.type
_entity_poly.pdbx_seq_one_letter_code
_entity_poly.pdbx_strand_id
1 'polypeptide(L)'
;MESPTPQPAPGSATFMEGCKDSLPIVISYIPVAFAFGLNATRLGFSPLESVFFSCIIYAGASQFVITAMLAAGSSLWIAALTVMAMDVRHVLYGPSLRSRIIQRLQKSKTALWAFGLTDEVFAAATAKLVRNNRRWSENWMIGIAF
;
A
#
# COMPACT_ATOMS: atom_id res chain seq x y z
N MET A 1 45.66 13.93 17.90
CA MET A 1 44.19 13.96 18.06
C MET A 1 43.60 14.41 16.73
N GLU A 2 43.35 13.47 15.83
CA GLU A 2 42.64 13.77 14.58
C GLU A 2 41.17 13.95 14.93
N SER A 3 40.66 15.18 14.76
CA SER A 3 39.24 15.47 14.87
C SER A 3 38.49 14.67 13.80
N PRO A 4 37.45 13.90 14.13
CA PRO A 4 36.67 13.17 13.14
C PRO A 4 36.07 14.17 12.16
N THR A 5 36.39 13.99 10.87
CA THR A 5 35.79 14.75 9.77
C THR A 5 34.26 14.62 9.82
N PRO A 6 33.51 15.72 9.67
CA PRO A 6 32.05 15.65 9.63
C PRO A 6 31.64 14.77 8.46
N GLN A 7 31.05 13.60 8.72
CA GLN A 7 30.46 12.79 7.66
C GLN A 7 29.37 13.63 6.97
N PRO A 8 29.35 13.71 5.63
CA PRO A 8 28.31 14.43 4.92
C PRO A 8 26.95 13.86 5.33
N ALA A 9 26.00 14.74 5.65
CA ALA A 9 24.65 14.32 6.02
C ALA A 9 24.11 13.37 4.94
N PRO A 10 23.59 12.18 5.30
CA PRO A 10 23.13 11.23 4.31
C PRO A 10 22.02 11.90 3.47
N GLY A 11 22.21 11.93 2.16
CA GLY A 11 21.23 12.52 1.23
C GLY A 11 19.85 11.87 1.38
N SER A 12 18.81 12.69 1.20
CA SER A 12 17.42 12.23 1.16
C SER A 12 17.25 11.17 0.07
N ALA A 13 16.46 10.14 0.35
CA ALA A 13 16.25 9.05 -0.60
C ALA A 13 15.58 9.56 -1.89
N THR A 14 15.93 8.95 -3.01
CA THR A 14 15.46 9.35 -4.34
C THR A 14 14.22 8.57 -4.76
N PHE A 15 13.53 9.05 -5.79
CA PHE A 15 12.42 8.32 -6.42
C PHE A 15 12.86 6.93 -6.93
N MET A 16 14.04 6.85 -7.54
CA MET A 16 14.60 5.59 -8.05
C MET A 16 14.90 4.57 -6.94
N GLU A 17 15.36 5.04 -5.77
CA GLU A 17 15.45 4.17 -4.59
C GLU A 17 14.06 3.69 -4.13
N GLY A 18 13.02 4.52 -4.29
CA GLY A 18 11.62 4.14 -4.03
C GLY A 18 11.15 3.01 -4.92
N CYS A 19 11.34 3.13 -6.23
CA CYS A 19 10.94 2.10 -7.20
C CYS A 19 11.73 0.79 -7.02
N LYS A 20 12.97 0.86 -6.54
CA LYS A 20 13.73 -0.34 -6.17
C LYS A 20 13.18 -0.98 -4.90
N ASP A 21 12.84 -0.17 -3.91
CA ASP A 21 12.26 -0.62 -2.64
C ASP A 21 10.83 -1.18 -2.83
N SER A 22 10.09 -0.81 -3.89
CA SER A 22 8.76 -1.37 -4.20
C SER A 22 8.78 -2.73 -4.89
N LEU A 23 9.91 -3.14 -5.48
CA LEU A 23 9.99 -4.40 -6.22
C LEU A 23 9.55 -5.64 -5.41
N PRO A 24 9.96 -5.82 -4.13
CA PRO A 24 9.46 -6.93 -3.31
C PRO A 24 7.94 -6.88 -3.09
N ILE A 25 7.37 -5.68 -2.97
CA ILE A 25 5.92 -5.49 -2.80
C ILE A 25 5.20 -5.95 -4.07
N VAL A 26 5.63 -5.49 -5.24
CA VAL A 26 5.02 -5.87 -6.52
C VAL A 26 5.10 -7.39 -6.76
N ILE A 27 6.25 -8.00 -6.48
CA ILE A 27 6.43 -9.45 -6.60
C ILE A 27 5.47 -10.20 -5.67
N SER A 28 5.21 -9.68 -4.47
CA SER A 28 4.32 -10.31 -3.50
C SER A 28 2.85 -10.34 -3.94
N TYR A 29 2.42 -9.44 -4.84
CA TYR A 29 1.05 -9.41 -5.34
C TYR A 29 0.73 -10.54 -6.33
N ILE A 30 1.73 -11.09 -7.03
CA ILE A 30 1.53 -12.17 -8.02
C ILE A 30 0.82 -13.39 -7.43
N PRO A 31 1.33 -14.02 -6.34
CA PRO A 31 0.67 -15.19 -5.76
C PRO A 31 -0.72 -14.87 -5.21
N VAL A 32 -0.92 -13.67 -4.64
CA VAL A 32 -2.21 -13.23 -4.09
C VAL A 32 -3.24 -13.07 -5.21
N ALA A 33 -2.88 -12.41 -6.30
CA ALA A 33 -3.75 -12.22 -7.46
C ALA A 33 -4.15 -13.55 -8.11
N PHE A 34 -3.20 -14.48 -8.23
CA PHE A 34 -3.48 -15.83 -8.74
C PHE A 34 -4.42 -16.61 -7.83
N ALA A 35 -4.16 -16.58 -6.51
CA ALA A 35 -5.02 -17.22 -5.52
C ALA A 35 -6.45 -16.66 -5.55
N PHE A 36 -6.59 -15.34 -5.71
CA PHE A 36 -7.89 -14.70 -5.83
C PHE A 36 -8.65 -15.15 -7.09
N GLY A 37 -8.00 -15.12 -8.26
CA GLY A 37 -8.63 -15.56 -9.51
C GLY A 37 -9.11 -17.01 -9.47
N LEU A 38 -8.30 -17.92 -8.90
CA LEU A 38 -8.70 -19.31 -8.67
C LEU A 38 -9.86 -19.43 -7.68
N ASN A 39 -9.87 -18.63 -6.61
CA ASN A 39 -10.93 -18.67 -5.62
C ASN A 39 -12.26 -18.14 -6.18
N ALA A 40 -12.24 -17.00 -6.87
CA ALA A 40 -13.42 -16.39 -7.47
C ALA A 40 -14.08 -17.32 -8.50
N THR A 41 -13.27 -17.96 -9.35
CA THR A 41 -13.78 -18.96 -10.32
C THR A 41 -14.38 -20.19 -9.63
N ARG A 42 -13.83 -20.66 -8.51
CA ARG A 42 -14.44 -21.74 -7.71
C ARG A 42 -15.75 -21.35 -7.04
N LEU A 43 -15.92 -20.07 -6.71
CA LEU A 43 -17.16 -19.52 -6.17
C LEU A 43 -18.23 -19.27 -7.23
N GLY A 44 -17.94 -19.58 -8.50
CA GLY A 44 -18.88 -19.48 -9.62
C GLY A 44 -18.83 -18.15 -10.38
N PHE A 45 -17.90 -17.25 -10.06
CA PHE A 45 -17.68 -16.03 -10.84
C PHE A 45 -16.93 -16.34 -12.14
N SER A 46 -17.29 -15.64 -13.20
CA SER A 46 -16.55 -15.68 -14.46
C SER A 46 -15.14 -15.07 -14.31
N PRO A 47 -14.19 -15.43 -15.19
CA PRO A 47 -12.88 -14.78 -15.23
C PRO A 47 -12.97 -13.27 -15.42
N LEU A 48 -13.95 -12.79 -16.20
CA LEU A 48 -14.17 -11.37 -16.45
C LEU A 48 -14.60 -10.64 -15.17
N GLU A 49 -15.54 -11.20 -14.41
CA GLU A 49 -15.96 -10.64 -13.11
C GLU A 49 -14.81 -10.63 -12.11
N SER A 50 -13.99 -11.68 -12.11
CA SER A 50 -12.80 -11.74 -11.27
C SER A 50 -11.82 -10.61 -11.59
N VAL A 51 -11.56 -10.34 -12.87
CA VAL A 51 -10.73 -9.20 -13.29
C VAL A 51 -11.39 -7.87 -12.89
N PHE A 52 -12.71 -7.74 -13.03
CA PHE A 52 -13.44 -6.54 -12.64
C PHE A 52 -13.32 -6.24 -11.14
N PHE A 53 -13.43 -7.26 -10.29
CA PHE A 53 -13.15 -7.11 -8.85
C PHE A 53 -11.72 -6.65 -8.59
N SER A 54 -10.72 -7.14 -9.33
CA SER A 54 -9.32 -6.68 -9.22
C SER A 54 -9.07 -5.26 -9.70
N CYS A 55 -9.83 -4.78 -10.69
CA CYS A 55 -9.71 -3.40 -11.14
C CYS A 55 -10.27 -2.39 -10.13
N ILE A 56 -11.28 -2.79 -9.35
CA ILE A 56 -12.00 -1.89 -8.45
C ILE A 56 -11.53 -2.03 -7.00
N ILE A 57 -11.26 -3.26 -6.57
CA ILE A 57 -10.90 -3.60 -5.19
C ILE A 57 -9.43 -3.95 -5.17
N TYR A 58 -8.63 -2.94 -4.83
CA TYR A 58 -7.18 -3.07 -4.75
C TYR A 58 -6.74 -3.94 -3.56
N ALA A 59 -7.49 -3.91 -2.45
CA ALA A 59 -7.16 -4.65 -1.23
C ALA A 59 -7.42 -6.15 -1.41
N GLY A 60 -6.36 -6.96 -1.46
CA GLY A 60 -6.46 -8.41 -1.72
C GLY A 60 -7.40 -9.14 -0.78
N ALA A 61 -7.30 -8.92 0.53
CA ALA A 61 -8.18 -9.55 1.53
C ALA A 61 -9.67 -9.24 1.27
N SER A 62 -9.96 -8.00 0.87
CA SER A 62 -11.31 -7.53 0.57
C SER A 62 -11.91 -8.21 -0.66
N GLN A 63 -11.08 -8.61 -1.63
CA GLN A 63 -11.55 -9.36 -2.80
C GLN A 63 -12.05 -10.76 -2.41
N PHE A 64 -11.37 -11.44 -1.47
CA PHE A 64 -11.83 -12.74 -0.96
C PHE A 64 -13.11 -12.61 -0.14
N VAL A 65 -13.19 -11.59 0.73
CA VAL A 65 -14.37 -11.35 1.56
C VAL A 65 -15.60 -11.03 0.70
N ILE A 66 -15.49 -10.10 -0.25
CA ILE A 66 -16.65 -9.70 -1.06
C ILE A 66 -17.15 -10.86 -1.93
N THR A 67 -16.26 -11.61 -2.56
CA THR A 67 -16.65 -12.74 -3.42
C THR A 67 -17.26 -13.88 -2.61
N ALA A 68 -16.72 -14.17 -1.42
CA ALA A 68 -17.31 -15.16 -0.52
C ALA A 68 -18.71 -14.76 -0.04
N MET A 69 -18.91 -13.50 0.34
CA MET A 69 -20.22 -13.00 0.79
C MET A 69 -21.26 -13.04 -0.33
N LEU A 70 -20.88 -12.60 -1.53
CA LEU A 70 -21.76 -12.63 -2.70
C LEU A 70 -22.13 -14.06 -3.09
N ALA A 71 -21.16 -14.99 -3.07
CA ALA A 71 -21.41 -16.41 -3.33
C ALA A 71 -22.31 -17.06 -2.26
N ALA A 72 -22.25 -16.58 -1.01
CA ALA A 72 -23.14 -17.00 0.07
C ALA A 72 -24.54 -16.37 0.01
N GLY A 73 -24.85 -15.57 -1.02
CA GLY A 73 -26.15 -14.94 -1.21
C GLY A 73 -26.34 -13.62 -0.45
N SER A 74 -25.28 -13.02 0.10
CA SER A 74 -25.36 -11.67 0.65
C SER A 74 -25.66 -10.66 -0.44
N SER A 75 -26.41 -9.62 -0.10
CA SER A 75 -26.58 -8.48 -1.01
C SER A 75 -25.25 -7.77 -1.24
N LEU A 76 -25.09 -7.17 -2.42
CA LEU A 76 -23.91 -6.38 -2.79
C LEU A 76 -23.65 -5.24 -1.81
N TRP A 77 -24.70 -4.57 -1.34
CA TRP A 77 -24.59 -3.48 -0.38
C TRP A 77 -23.99 -3.92 0.95
N ILE A 78 -24.43 -5.07 1.48
CA ILE A 78 -23.90 -5.61 2.74
C ILE A 78 -22.44 -6.04 2.58
N ALA A 79 -22.11 -6.67 1.46
CA ALA A 79 -20.73 -7.10 1.18
C ALA A 79 -19.79 -5.89 1.02
N ALA A 80 -20.23 -4.86 0.30
CA ALA A 80 -19.48 -3.60 0.13
C ALA A 80 -19.28 -2.88 1.47
N LEU A 81 -20.33 -2.74 2.29
CA LEU A 81 -20.21 -2.12 3.62
C LEU A 81 -19.28 -2.89 4.55
N THR A 82 -19.32 -4.23 4.51
CA THR A 82 -18.42 -5.08 5.30
C THR A 82 -16.96 -4.85 4.92
N VAL A 83 -16.66 -4.84 3.63
CA VAL A 83 -15.32 -4.57 3.11
C VAL A 83 -14.87 -3.15 3.45
N MET A 84 -15.72 -2.14 3.25
CA MET A 84 -15.40 -0.76 3.62
C MET A 84 -15.11 -0.61 5.11
N ALA A 85 -15.89 -1.29 5.97
CA ALA A 85 -15.66 -1.30 7.40
C ALA A 85 -14.33 -1.98 7.78
N MET A 86 -14.00 -3.10 7.13
CA MET A 86 -12.73 -3.80 7.29
C MET A 86 -11.54 -2.92 6.86
N ASP A 87 -11.69 -2.16 5.78
CA ASP A 87 -10.62 -1.33 5.21
C ASP A 87 -10.51 0.06 5.82
N VAL A 88 -11.35 0.42 6.82
CA VAL A 88 -11.28 1.72 7.50
C VAL A 88 -9.90 2.02 8.08
N ARG A 89 -9.09 0.99 8.33
CA ARG A 89 -7.67 1.08 8.72
C ARG A 89 -6.83 1.94 7.78
N HIS A 90 -7.15 2.00 6.48
CA HIS A 90 -6.45 2.85 5.52
C HIS A 90 -6.56 4.34 5.86
N VAL A 91 -7.66 4.76 6.50
CA VAL A 91 -7.85 6.14 6.99
C VAL A 91 -6.81 6.48 8.08
N LEU A 92 -6.36 5.49 8.84
CA LEU A 92 -5.41 5.65 9.93
C LEU A 92 -3.95 5.73 9.45
N TYR A 93 -3.65 5.30 8.21
CA TYR A 93 -2.29 5.27 7.68
C TYR A 93 -1.70 6.67 7.54
N GLY A 94 -2.47 7.61 7.00
CA GLY A 94 -2.06 9.00 6.82
C GLY A 94 -1.63 9.68 8.14
N PRO A 95 -2.51 9.78 9.15
CA PRO A 95 -2.17 10.35 10.46
C PRO A 95 -1.01 9.64 11.15
N SER A 96 -0.96 8.30 11.07
CA SER A 96 0.10 7.49 11.66
C SER A 96 1.48 7.82 11.06
N LEU A 97 1.59 7.87 9.73
CA LEU A 97 2.83 8.26 9.05
C LEU A 97 3.19 9.72 9.33
N ARG A 98 2.19 10.63 9.28
CA ARG A 98 2.41 12.05 9.52
C ARG A 98 3.03 12.32 10.89
N SER A 99 2.65 11.57 11.92
CA SER A 99 3.23 11.70 13.27
C SER A 99 4.73 11.39 13.34
N ARG A 100 5.26 10.62 12.37
CA ARG A 100 6.66 10.16 12.31
C ARG A 100 7.51 10.99 11.34
N ILE A 101 6.87 11.67 10.39
CA ILE A 101 7.55 12.50 9.37
C ILE A 101 7.89 13.87 9.98
N ILE A 102 9.18 14.14 10.11
CA ILE A 102 9.70 15.41 10.65
C ILE A 102 9.78 16.49 9.55
N GLN A 103 9.88 16.07 8.29
CA GLN A 103 10.07 16.96 7.14
C GLN A 103 8.79 17.72 6.78
N ARG A 104 8.95 18.92 6.22
CA ARG A 104 7.83 19.68 5.66
C ARG A 104 7.32 18.98 4.40
N LEU A 105 6.01 18.75 4.37
CA LEU A 105 5.33 18.07 3.28
C LEU A 105 4.78 19.04 2.23
N GLN A 106 4.91 18.69 0.96
CA GLN A 106 4.26 19.36 -0.16
C GLN A 106 2.87 18.75 -0.39
N LYS A 107 1.82 19.58 -0.29
CA LYS A 107 0.42 19.10 -0.36
C LYS A 107 0.12 18.23 -1.59
N SER A 108 0.63 18.61 -2.77
CA SER A 108 0.42 17.86 -4.02
C SER A 108 1.08 16.48 -4.01
N LYS A 109 2.34 16.42 -3.59
CA LYS A 109 3.07 15.14 -3.45
C LYS A 109 2.43 14.25 -2.39
N THR A 110 2.05 14.86 -1.26
CA THR A 110 1.34 14.18 -0.18
C THR A 110 0.03 13.56 -0.63
N ALA A 111 -0.79 14.29 -1.38
CA ALA A 111 -2.01 13.72 -1.95
C ALA A 111 -1.72 12.54 -2.89
N LEU A 112 -0.68 12.66 -3.72
CA LEU A 112 -0.30 11.63 -4.68
C LEU A 112 0.14 10.34 -3.99
N TRP A 113 1.10 10.39 -3.05
CA TRP A 113 1.54 9.17 -2.37
C TRP A 113 0.52 8.65 -1.36
N ALA A 114 -0.34 9.50 -0.81
CA ALA A 114 -1.44 9.06 0.05
C ALA A 114 -2.47 8.20 -0.69
N PHE A 115 -2.69 8.46 -1.98
CA PHE A 115 -3.55 7.63 -2.82
C PHE A 115 -3.01 6.22 -3.00
N GLY A 116 -1.69 6.06 -3.09
CA GLY A 116 -1.02 4.77 -3.22
C GLY A 116 -0.67 4.08 -1.88
N LEU A 117 -1.30 4.48 -0.77
CA LEU A 117 -1.05 3.83 0.53
C LEU A 117 -1.79 2.49 0.64
N THR A 118 -1.04 1.42 0.43
CA THR A 118 -1.45 0.04 0.69
C THR A 118 -0.91 -0.43 2.05
N ASP A 119 -1.32 -1.61 2.53
CA ASP A 119 -0.80 -2.21 3.76
C ASP A 119 0.74 -2.37 3.70
N GLU A 120 1.24 -2.79 2.56
CA GLU A 120 2.63 -3.08 2.25
C GLU A 120 3.45 -1.79 2.13
N VAL A 121 2.90 -0.78 1.43
CA VAL A 121 3.52 0.55 1.31
C VAL A 121 3.58 1.23 2.67
N PHE A 122 2.51 1.17 3.46
CA PHE A 122 2.47 1.70 4.82
C PHE A 122 3.47 1.00 5.73
N ALA A 123 3.57 -0.33 5.66
CA ALA A 123 4.54 -1.11 6.44
C ALA A 123 5.98 -0.75 6.05
N ALA A 124 6.29 -0.68 4.75
CA ALA A 124 7.62 -0.34 4.25
C ALA A 124 8.01 1.11 4.59
N ALA A 125 7.08 2.06 4.44
CA ALA A 125 7.26 3.45 4.84
C ALA A 125 7.54 3.58 6.34
N THR A 126 6.75 2.89 7.17
CA THR A 126 6.94 2.88 8.62
C THR A 126 8.29 2.28 8.99
N ALA A 127 8.68 1.16 8.39
CA ALA A 127 9.98 0.53 8.61
C ALA A 127 11.14 1.47 8.24
N LYS A 128 11.04 2.19 7.12
CA LYS A 128 12.06 3.17 6.71
C LYS A 128 12.13 4.37 7.65
N LEU A 129 10.99 4.89 8.09
CA LEU A 129 10.92 5.99 9.06
C LEU A 129 11.49 5.58 10.43
N VAL A 130 11.26 4.34 10.88
CA VAL A 130 11.82 3.82 12.14
C VAL A 130 13.33 3.60 12.03
N ARG A 131 13.79 3.02 10.91
CA ARG A 131 15.21 2.67 10.74
C ARG A 131 16.09 3.88 10.41
N ASN A 132 15.64 4.77 9.53
CA ASN A 132 16.45 5.83 8.93
C ASN A 132 15.62 7.08 8.55
N ASN A 133 14.94 7.70 9.52
CA ASN A 133 14.08 8.87 9.29
C ASN A 133 14.75 9.99 8.48
N ARG A 134 16.06 10.25 8.71
CA ARG A 134 16.82 11.31 8.01
C ARG A 134 16.94 11.10 6.50
N ARG A 135 16.87 9.86 6.01
CA ARG A 135 16.91 9.55 4.57
C ARG A 135 15.51 9.47 3.95
N TRP A 136 14.43 9.60 4.70
CA TRP A 136 13.09 9.60 4.10
C TRP A 136 12.89 10.84 3.21
N SER A 137 12.07 10.74 2.17
CA SER A 137 11.68 11.88 1.32
C SER A 137 10.33 11.63 0.65
N GLU A 138 9.63 12.69 0.26
CA GLU A 138 8.37 12.56 -0.52
C GLU A 138 8.62 11.93 -1.90
N ASN A 139 9.79 12.15 -2.52
CA ASN A 139 10.10 11.55 -3.81
C ASN A 139 10.28 10.03 -3.71
N TRP A 140 10.95 9.57 -2.64
CA TRP A 140 11.03 8.15 -2.33
C TRP A 140 9.65 7.57 -2.03
N MET A 141 8.82 8.30 -1.27
CA MET A 141 7.47 7.86 -0.93
C MET A 141 6.59 7.66 -2.16
N ILE A 142 6.68 8.57 -3.13
CA ILE A 142 5.99 8.40 -4.42
C ILE A 142 6.52 7.17 -5.16
N GLY A 143 7.84 6.96 -5.18
CA GLY A 143 8.43 5.82 -5.87
C GLY A 143 8.14 4.45 -5.24
N ILE A 144 7.84 4.39 -3.93
CA ILE A 144 7.43 3.12 -3.30
C ILE A 144 5.92 2.84 -3.44
N ALA A 145 5.12 3.89 -3.58
CA ALA A 145 3.67 3.80 -3.70
C ALA A 145 3.16 3.46 -5.11
N PHE A 146 4.01 3.61 -6.14
CA PHE A 146 3.70 3.39 -7.56
C PHE A 146 4.84 2.65 -8.26
#